data_AF-A0A7J2R8P2-F1
#
_entry.id   AF-A0A7J2R8P2-F1
#
_cell.length_a   1.000
_cell.length_b   1.000
_cell.length_c   1.000
_cell.angle_alpha   90.00
_cell.angle_beta   90.00
_cell.angle_gamma   90.00
#
_symmetry.space_group_name_H-M   'P 1'
#
loop_
_entity.id
_entity.type
_entity.pdbx_description
1 polymer ?
#
loop_
_entity_poly.entity_id
_entity_poly.type
_entity_poly.pdbx_seq_one_letter_code
_entity_poly.pdbx_strand_id
1 'polypeptide(L)' 'VGTQFHPEFKSRPYKPSAIYHDFIKECISYRNKKE' A
#
# COMPACT_ATOMS: atom_id res chain seq x y z
N VAL A 1 8.77 5.23 -0.21
CA VAL A 1 8.05 5.76 -1.39
C VAL A 1 7.34 7.02 -0.95
N GLY A 2 7.53 8.13 -1.66
CA GLY A 2 6.76 9.36 -1.45
C GLY A 2 6.17 9.80 -2.79
N THR A 3 4.94 10.33 -2.77
CA THR A 3 4.26 10.82 -3.97
C THR A 3 3.87 12.28 -3.79
N GLN A 4 4.04 13.08 -4.83
CA GLN A 4 3.54 14.46 -4.85
C GLN A 4 2.07 14.54 -5.23
N PHE A 5 1.54 13.52 -5.92
CA PHE A 5 0.11 13.39 -6.19
C PHE A 5 -0.60 12.68 -5.03
N HIS A 6 -1.94 12.78 -5.04
CA HIS A 6 -2.86 12.19 -4.05
C HIS A 6 -3.43 10.83 -4.51
N PRO A 7 -2.73 9.70 -4.27
CA PRO A 7 -3.21 8.37 -4.64
C PRO A 7 -4.53 7.99 -3.96
N GLU A 8 -4.87 8.62 -2.84
CA GLU A 8 -6.12 8.45 -2.10
C GLU A 8 -7.35 8.76 -2.96
N PHE A 9 -7.29 9.75 -3.85
CA PHE A 9 -8.45 10.14 -4.66
C PHE A 9 -8.81 9.09 -5.72
N LYS A 10 -7.87 8.22 -6.09
CA LYS A 10 -8.06 7.16 -7.10
C LYS A 10 -8.27 5.77 -6.50
N SER A 11 -8.11 5.61 -5.18
CA SER A 11 -8.33 4.32 -4.50
C SER A 11 -9.82 4.03 -4.32
N ARG A 12 -10.25 2.78 -4.49
CA ARG A 12 -11.63 2.29 -4.27
C ARG A 12 -11.61 0.92 -3.58
N PRO A 13 -12.68 0.50 -2.87
CA PRO A 13 -12.70 -0.77 -2.14
C PRO A 13 -12.30 -2.00 -2.96
N TYR A 14 -12.82 -2.12 -4.19
CA TYR A 14 -12.51 -3.24 -5.10
C TYR A 14 -11.38 -2.95 -6.08
N LYS A 15 -10.78 -1.77 -6.00
CA LYS A 15 -9.66 -1.32 -6.84
C LYS A 15 -8.76 -0.41 -6.01
N PRO A 16 -8.01 -0.97 -5.05
CA PRO A 16 -7.11 -0.18 -4.23
C PRO A 16 -6.02 0.42 -5.12
N SER A 17 -5.54 1.62 -4.74
CA SER A 17 -4.33 2.17 -5.35
C SER A 17 -3.16 1.21 -5.12
N ALA A 18 -2.41 0.91 -6.18
CA ALA A 18 -1.28 -0.02 -6.14
C ALA A 18 -0.27 0.37 -5.05
N ILE A 19 -0.05 1.68 -4.87
CA ILE A 19 0.94 2.18 -3.91
C ILE A 19 0.60 1.81 -2.46
N TYR A 20 -0.69 1.80 -2.10
CA TYR A 20 -1.12 1.42 -0.77
C TYR A 20 -1.15 -0.10 -0.61
N HIS A 21 -1.63 -0.80 -1.63
CA HIS A 21 -1.66 -2.26 -1.64
C HIS A 21 -0.26 -2.84 -1.42
N ASP A 22 0.72 -2.37 -2.18
CA ASP A 22 2.08 -2.90 -2.12
C ASP A 22 2.79 -2.48 -0.83
N PHE A 23 2.59 -1.25 -0.37
CA PHE A 23 3.13 -0.81 0.91
C PHE A 23 2.64 -1.68 2.08
N ILE A 24 1.33 -1.91 2.17
CA ILE A 24 0.73 -2.71 3.25
C ILE A 24 1.19 -4.17 3.14
N LYS A 25 1.26 -4.73 1.93
CA LYS A 25 1.78 -6.07 1.68
C LYS A 25 3.20 -6.23 2.22
N GLU A 26 4.09 -5.28 1.95
CA GLU A 26 5.47 -5.32 2.45
C GLU A 26 5.54 -5.14 3.97
N CYS A 27 4.68 -4.31 4.57
CA CYS A 27 4.57 -4.23 6.03
C CYS A 27 4.20 -5.58 6.67
N ILE A 28 3.23 -6.30 6.08
CA ILE A 28 2.84 -7.64 6.56
C ILE A 28 3.99 -8.64 6.35
N SER A 29 4.64 -8.62 5.19
CA SER A 29 5.79 -9.49 4.92
C SER A 29 6.93 -9.26 5.92
N TYR A 30 7.24 -8.00 6.22
CA TYR A 30 8.26 -7.64 7.20
C TYR A 30 7.89 -8.13 8.60
N ARG A 31 6.63 -7.96 9.03
CA ARG A 31 6.16 -8.48 10.32
C ARG A 31 6.33 -10.00 10.40
N ASN A 32 5.88 -10.73 9.39
CA ASN A 32 5.91 -12.19 9.37
C ASN A 32 7.33 -12.78 9.24
N LYS A 33 8.29 -12.03 8.69
CA LYS A 33 9.72 -12.44 8.64
C LYS A 33 10.45 -12.23 9.97
N LYS A 34 9.88 -11.41 10.87
CA LYS A 34 10.49 -11.04 12.14
C LYS A 34 9.98 -11.87 13.32
N GLU A 35 8.89 -12.63 13.11
CA GLU A 35 8.43 -13.75 13.94
C GLU A 35 9.11 -15.06 13.51
#